data_AF-A0A351V6U4-F1
#
_entry.id   AF-A0A351V6U4-F1
#
_cell.length_a   1.000
_cell.length_b   1.000
_cell.length_c   1.000
_cell.angle_alpha   90.00
_cell.angle_beta   90.00
_cell.angle_gamma   90.00
#
_symmetry.space_group_name_H-M   'P 1'
#
loop_
_entity.id
_entity.type
_entity.pdbx_description
1 polymer ?
#
loop_
_entity_poly.entity_id
_entity_poly.type
_entity_poly.pdbx_seq_one_letter_code
_entity_poly.pdbx_strand_id
1 'polypeptide(L)' 'MDMIEIKGKVNTAICYAKVVENEAIEQIRRMCDYPMTEGARIRIMPDV' A
#
# COMPACT_ATOMS: atom_id res chain seq x y z
N MET A 1 -10.68 -6.48 11.09
CA MET A 1 -9.43 -5.81 10.65
C MET A 1 -9.82 -5.01 9.44
N ASP A 2 -9.76 -3.69 9.52
CA ASP A 2 -10.01 -2.85 8.36
C ASP A 2 -8.88 -3.06 7.36
N MET A 3 -9.24 -3.21 6.09
CA MET A 3 -8.31 -3.46 5.00
C MET A 3 -8.45 -2.31 4.01
N ILE A 4 -7.36 -1.58 3.80
CA ILE A 4 -7.29 -0.45 2.88
C ILE A 4 -6.49 -0.88 1.65
N GLU A 5 -7.10 -0.80 0.48
CA GLU A 5 -6.42 -1.04 -0.79
C GLU A 5 -5.83 0.26 -1.33
N ILE A 6 -4.53 0.26 -1.59
CA ILE A 6 -3.82 1.41 -2.15
C ILE A 6 -3.38 1.05 -3.56
N LYS A 7 -4.07 1.60 -4.56
CA LYS A 7 -3.83 1.33 -5.99
C LYS A 7 -2.84 2.32 -6.57
N GLY A 8 -1.73 1.80 -7.09
CA GLY A 8 -0.81 2.54 -7.96
C GLY A 8 -1.13 2.31 -9.44
N LYS A 9 -0.18 2.68 -10.29
CA LYS A 9 -0.26 2.52 -11.75
C LYS A 9 -0.05 1.09 -12.21
N VAL A 10 0.87 0.36 -11.56
CA VAL A 10 1.30 -0.98 -11.99
C VAL A 10 1.07 -2.07 -10.94
N ASN A 11 0.85 -1.68 -9.67
CA ASN A 11 0.56 -2.63 -8.59
C ASN A 11 -0.46 -2.08 -7.58
N THR A 12 -0.93 -2.94 -6.67
CA THR A 12 -1.84 -2.62 -5.56
C THR A 12 -1.26 -3.15 -4.24
N ALA A 13 -1.20 -2.30 -3.23
CA ALA A 13 -0.83 -2.68 -1.87
C ALA A 13 -2.07 -2.88 -0.99
N ILE A 14 -1.98 -3.83 -0.05
CA ILE A 14 -3.02 -4.10 0.93
C ILE A 14 -2.52 -3.68 2.32
N CYS A 15 -3.20 -2.73 2.96
CA CYS A 15 -2.86 -2.25 4.29
C CYS A 15 -3.88 -2.74 5.33
N TYR A 16 -3.41 -3.35 6.41
CA TYR A 16 -4.24 -3.92 7.48
C TYR A 16 -4.28 -3.05 8.74
N ALA A 17 -4.12 -1.73 8.59
CA ALA A 17 -4.15 -0.79 9.70
C ALA A 17 -5.51 -0.10 9.81
N LYS A 18 -5.95 0.17 11.05
CA LYS A 18 -7.22 0.86 11.33
C LYS A 18 -7.18 2.34 10.94
N VAL A 19 -6.03 2.97 11.11
CA VAL A 19 -5.79 4.38 10.79
C VAL A 19 -4.47 4.44 10.03
N VAL A 20 -4.48 5.09 8.86
CA VAL A 20 -3.30 5.34 8.04
C VAL A 20 -3.27 6.81 7.70
N GLU A 21 -2.12 7.46 7.92
CA GLU A 21 -1.93 8.86 7.58
C GLU A 21 -1.91 9.04 6.05
N ASN A 22 -2.48 10.15 5.55
CA ASN A 22 -2.53 10.42 4.12
C ASN A 22 -1.15 10.43 3.46
N GLU A 23 -0.13 10.89 4.18
CA GLU A 23 1.26 10.89 3.69
C GLU A 23 1.77 9.46 3.45
N ALA A 24 1.48 8.53 4.38
CA ALA A 24 1.84 7.13 4.22
C ALA A 24 1.12 6.49 3.01
N ILE A 25 -0.16 6.84 2.79
CA ILE A 25 -0.90 6.39 1.60
C ILE A 25 -0.22 6.86 0.31
N GLU A 26 0.21 8.13 0.24
CA GLU A 26 0.91 8.68 -0.91
C GLU A 26 2.26 7.99 -1.16
N GLN A 27 3.03 7.70 -0.10
CA GLN A 27 4.29 6.97 -0.21
C GLN A 27 4.09 5.54 -0.73
N ILE A 28 3.11 4.81 -0.18
CA ILE A 28 2.78 3.45 -0.62
C ILE A 28 2.28 3.47 -2.08
N ARG A 29 1.48 4.47 -2.45
CA ARG A 29 1.00 4.63 -3.82
C ARG A 29 2.16 4.87 -4.80
N ARG A 30 3.10 5.77 -4.46
CA ARG A 30 4.30 6.00 -5.28
C ARG A 30 5.14 4.74 -5.42
N MET A 31 5.26 3.95 -4.36
CA MET A 31 5.91 2.64 -4.45
C MET A 31 5.23 1.72 -5.47
N CYS A 32 3.89 1.66 -5.44
CA CYS A 32 3.07 0.86 -6.37
C CYS A 32 3.05 1.40 -7.81
N ASP A 33 3.63 2.57 -8.07
CA ASP A 33 3.81 3.12 -9.41
C ASP A 33 5.12 2.63 -10.06
N TYR A 34 6.08 2.11 -9.28
CA TYR A 34 7.34 1.64 -9.84
C TYR A 34 7.18 0.28 -10.53
N PRO A 35 7.67 0.13 -11.78
CA PRO A 35 7.55 -1.11 -12.55
C PRO A 35 8.20 -2.32 -11.87
N MET A 36 9.22 -2.10 -11.02
CA MET A 36 9.83 -3.17 -10.21
C MET A 36 8.85 -3.85 -9.24
N THR A 37 7.73 -3.19 -8.92
CA THR A 37 6.70 -3.74 -8.04
C THR A 37 5.62 -4.49 -8.81
N GLU A 38 5.64 -4.49 -10.14
CA GLU A 38 4.69 -5.22 -10.96
C GLU A 38 4.74 -6.73 -10.63
N GLY A 39 3.60 -7.31 -10.29
CA GLY A 39 3.50 -8.72 -9.85
C GLY A 39 3.93 -9.01 -8.41
N ALA A 40 4.49 -8.04 -7.68
CA ALA A 40 4.84 -8.20 -6.28
C ALA A 40 3.59 -8.16 -5.38
N ARG A 41 3.61 -8.88 -4.25
CA ARG A 41 2.52 -8.84 -3.25
C ARG A 41 2.92 -7.92 -2.10
N ILE A 42 2.44 -6.68 -2.11
CA ILE A 42 2.74 -5.69 -1.08
C ILE A 42 1.67 -5.74 0.02
N ARG A 43 2.10 -5.99 1.26
CA ARG A 43 1.23 -6.03 2.45
C ARG A 43 1.82 -5.16 3.55
N ILE A 44 1.03 -4.21 4.03
CA ILE A 44 1.40 -3.31 5.12
C ILE A 44 0.66 -3.78 6.36
N MET A 45 1.42 -4.12 7.40
CA MET A 45 0.88 -4.50 8.71
C MET A 45 0.99 -3.30 9.66
N PRO A 46 0.04 -3.11 10.59
CA PRO A 46 0.23 -2.21 11.70
C PRO A 46 1.34 -2.76 12.62
N ASP A 47 2.14 -1.88 13.22
CA ASP A 47 3.27 -2.28 14.06
C ASP A 47 2.85 -3.03 15.34
N VAL A 48 1.70 -2.72 15.95
CA VAL A 48 1.06 -3.45 17.07
C VAL A 48 -0.40 -3.04 17.26
#